data_AF-A0A5K1JXL3-F1
#
_entry.id   AF-A0A5K1JXL3-F1
#
_cell.length_a   1.000
_cell.length_b   1.000
_cell.length_c   1.000
_cell.angle_alpha   90.00
_cell.angle_beta   90.00
_cell.angle_gamma   90.00
#
_symmetry.space_group_name_H-M   'P 1'
#
loop_
_entity.id
_entity.type
_entity.pdbx_description
1 polymer ?
#
loop_
_entity_poly.entity_id
_entity_poly.type
_entity_poly.pdbx_seq_one_letter_code
_entity_poly.pdbx_strand_id
1 'polypeptide(L)'
;VYNRVAEIFDQAADKNYDDGSYGPVILRLAWHSSGTYDKDTKTGGSNYATMRFDPESKHGANNGLNIARDLLEPIKQEFPWISYGDLWTLSGVAAVQELGGPKIPWRPGRVDGVAA
;
A
#
# COMPACT_ATOMS: atom_id res chain seq x y z
N VAL A 1 -1.67 -9.45 10.05
CA VAL A 1 -1.56 -8.52 8.91
C VAL A 1 -0.93 -9.15 7.69
N TYR A 2 0.38 -9.50 7.66
CA TYR A 2 1.02 -10.06 6.45
C TYR A 2 0.23 -11.21 5.82
N ASN A 3 -0.07 -12.27 6.58
CA ASN A 3 -0.81 -13.43 6.05
C ASN A 3 -2.21 -13.04 5.52
N ARG A 4 -2.88 -12.09 6.19
CA ARG A 4 -4.18 -11.58 5.75
C ARG A 4 -4.07 -10.85 4.40
N VAL A 5 -2.97 -10.13 4.18
CA VAL A 5 -2.68 -9.52 2.88
C VAL A 5 -2.33 -10.60 1.85
N ALA A 6 -1.54 -11.62 2.22
CA ALA A 6 -1.19 -12.72 1.32
C ALA A 6 -2.42 -13.46 0.79
N GLU A 7 -3.46 -13.62 1.62
CA GLU A 7 -4.75 -14.18 1.20
C GLU A 7 -5.40 -13.42 0.03
N ILE A 8 -5.14 -12.11 -0.13
CA ILE A 8 -5.63 -11.34 -1.29
C ILE A 8 -5.03 -11.88 -2.60
N PHE A 9 -3.82 -12.44 -2.55
CA PHE A 9 -3.11 -12.96 -3.72
C PHE A 9 -3.45 -14.43 -3.99
N ASP A 10 -3.72 -15.21 -2.94
CA ASP A 10 -4.04 -16.65 -3.05
C ASP A 10 -5.51 -16.93 -3.41
N GLN A 11 -6.44 -16.12 -2.92
CA GLN A 11 -7.88 -16.36 -3.06
C GLN A 11 -8.39 -15.96 -4.45
N ALA A 12 -8.08 -16.74 -5.49
CA ALA A 12 -8.69 -16.64 -6.82
C ALA A 12 -9.10 -15.19 -7.17
N ALA A 13 -8.15 -14.26 -7.01
CA ALA A 13 -8.41 -12.83 -7.00
C ALA A 13 -9.25 -12.51 -8.23
N ASP A 14 -10.32 -11.74 -8.04
CA ASP A 14 -11.37 -11.51 -9.04
C ASP A 14 -10.81 -11.68 -10.45
N LYS A 15 -11.11 -12.80 -11.10
CA LYS A 15 -10.51 -13.15 -12.41
C LYS A 15 -10.82 -12.10 -13.48
N ASN A 16 -11.73 -11.18 -13.19
CA ASN A 16 -12.10 -10.06 -14.03
C ASN A 16 -11.25 -8.79 -13.76
N TYR A 17 -10.43 -8.77 -12.72
CA TYR A 17 -9.49 -7.69 -12.45
C TYR A 17 -8.14 -7.94 -13.13
N ASP A 18 -7.83 -7.13 -14.14
CA ASP A 18 -6.58 -7.16 -14.89
C ASP A 18 -6.24 -8.57 -15.41
N ASP A 19 -5.12 -9.17 -14.98
CA ASP A 19 -4.69 -10.54 -15.30
C ASP A 19 -5.09 -11.58 -14.24
N GLY A 20 -5.95 -11.19 -13.29
CA GLY A 20 -6.38 -12.01 -12.16
C GLY A 20 -5.53 -11.84 -10.91
N SER A 21 -4.73 -10.76 -10.79
CA SER A 21 -3.93 -10.47 -9.60
C SER A 21 -4.03 -9.01 -9.14
N TYR A 22 -4.26 -8.82 -7.84
CA TYR A 22 -4.13 -7.51 -7.19
C TYR A 22 -2.69 -7.17 -6.77
N GLY A 23 -1.77 -8.13 -6.89
CA GLY A 23 -0.37 -7.94 -6.48
C GLY A 23 0.30 -6.74 -7.17
N PRO A 24 0.21 -6.59 -8.51
CA PRO A 24 0.79 -5.44 -9.21
C PRO A 24 0.25 -4.09 -8.74
N VAL A 25 -1.06 -3.95 -8.52
CA VAL A 25 -1.64 -2.67 -8.07
C VAL A 25 -1.31 -2.36 -6.61
N ILE A 26 -1.21 -3.39 -5.74
CA ILE A 26 -0.79 -3.23 -4.34
C ILE A 26 0.69 -2.83 -4.28
N LEU A 27 1.55 -3.45 -5.09
CA LEU A 27 2.95 -3.05 -5.21
C LEU A 27 3.08 -1.62 -5.71
N ARG A 28 2.26 -1.23 -6.70
CA ARG A 28 2.22 0.15 -7.21
C ARG A 28 1.80 1.14 -6.12
N LEU A 29 0.83 0.83 -5.27
CA LEU A 29 0.45 1.68 -4.13
C LEU A 29 1.63 1.88 -3.16
N ALA A 30 2.35 0.80 -2.82
CA ALA A 30 3.52 0.87 -1.94
C ALA A 30 4.65 1.73 -2.54
N TRP A 31 4.89 1.59 -3.85
CA TRP A 31 5.83 2.43 -4.59
C TRP A 31 5.42 3.90 -4.58
N HIS A 32 4.20 4.22 -5.02
CA HIS A 32 3.76 5.61 -5.13
C HIS A 32 3.69 6.31 -3.78
N SER A 33 3.27 5.62 -2.71
CA SER A 33 3.24 6.19 -1.36
C SER A 33 4.62 6.48 -0.81
N SER A 34 5.66 5.81 -1.31
CA SER A 34 7.05 6.08 -0.93
C SER A 34 7.75 7.05 -1.89
N GLY A 35 7.28 7.14 -3.14
CA GLY A 35 7.93 7.85 -4.24
C GLY A 35 7.87 9.38 -4.18
N THR A 36 7.16 9.95 -3.19
CA THR A 36 7.11 11.40 -2.97
C THR A 36 8.25 11.93 -2.09
N TYR A 37 9.12 11.04 -1.58
CA TYR A 37 10.22 11.45 -0.71
C TYR A 37 11.21 12.37 -1.44
N ASP A 38 11.46 13.54 -0.85
CA ASP A 38 12.46 14.49 -1.29
C ASP A 38 13.67 14.44 -0.33
N LYS A 39 14.86 14.22 -0.90
CA LYS A 39 16.10 14.06 -0.13
C LYS A 39 16.59 15.36 0.49
N ASP A 40 16.27 16.52 -0.08
CA ASP A 40 16.82 17.81 0.30
C ASP A 40 15.92 18.45 1.37
N THR A 41 14.60 18.36 1.21
CA THR A 41 13.64 18.87 2.19
C THR A 41 13.28 17.86 3.29
N LYS A 42 13.59 16.56 3.08
CA LYS A 42 13.21 15.45 3.98
C LYS A 42 11.70 15.28 4.15
N THR A 43 10.91 15.75 3.18
CA THR A 43 9.44 15.66 3.18
C THR A 43 8.95 14.53 2.27
N GLY A 44 7.68 14.17 2.41
CA GLY A 44 7.05 13.11 1.63
C GLY A 44 7.44 11.71 2.07
N GLY A 45 7.20 10.73 1.20
CA GLY A 45 7.38 9.32 1.49
C GLY A 45 6.20 8.70 2.26
N SER A 46 6.36 7.44 2.65
CA SER A 46 5.24 6.63 3.15
C SER A 46 4.85 6.88 4.60
N ASN A 47 5.63 7.68 5.35
CA ASN A 47 5.22 8.09 6.69
C ASN A 47 4.05 9.08 6.60
N TYR A 48 3.12 9.05 7.56
CA TYR A 48 1.87 9.83 7.58
C TYR A 48 0.78 9.40 6.60
N ALA A 49 1.10 8.56 5.61
CA ALA A 49 0.16 8.04 4.62
C ALA A 49 -0.68 9.15 3.96
N THR A 50 0.00 10.21 3.51
CA THR A 50 -0.59 11.45 3.01
C THR A 50 -1.42 11.27 1.74
N MET A 51 -1.18 10.21 0.96
CA MET A 51 -2.00 9.85 -0.22
C MET A 51 -3.46 9.49 0.12
N ARG A 52 -3.84 9.45 1.40
CA ARG A 52 -5.25 9.43 1.81
C ARG A 52 -5.95 10.76 1.59
N PHE A 53 -5.21 11.86 1.53
CA PHE A 53 -5.72 13.21 1.59
C PHE A 53 -5.47 13.99 0.29
N ASP A 54 -6.25 15.05 0.09
CA ASP A 54 -5.99 16.03 -0.96
C ASP A 54 -4.75 16.88 -0.63
N PRO A 55 -3.97 17.33 -1.63
CA PRO A 55 -4.17 17.08 -3.07
C PRO A 55 -3.56 15.76 -3.57
N GLU A 56 -2.73 15.09 -2.76
CA GLU A 56 -1.92 13.93 -3.21
C GLU A 56 -2.77 12.78 -3.73
N SER A 57 -3.92 12.51 -3.09
CA SER A 57 -4.85 11.48 -3.52
C SER A 57 -5.43 11.70 -4.93
N LYS A 58 -5.41 12.95 -5.41
CA LYS A 58 -5.93 13.42 -6.70
C LYS A 58 -4.87 13.68 -7.75
N HIS A 59 -3.59 13.51 -7.42
CA HIS A 59 -2.53 13.61 -8.43
C HIS A 59 -2.79 12.59 -9.55
N GLY A 60 -2.74 13.02 -10.82
CA GLY A 60 -3.03 12.14 -11.96
C GLY A 60 -2.13 10.89 -12.01
N ALA A 61 -0.90 10.99 -11.50
CA ALA A 61 0.01 9.86 -11.35
C ALA A 61 -0.50 8.77 -10.39
N ASN A 62 -1.42 9.09 -9.48
CA ASN A 62 -2.01 8.18 -8.49
C ASN A 62 -3.37 7.61 -8.93
N ASN A 63 -3.82 7.90 -10.17
CA ASN A 63 -5.07 7.35 -10.71
C ASN A 63 -5.07 5.81 -10.63
N GLY A 64 -6.21 5.24 -10.23
CA GLY A 64 -6.42 3.81 -10.04
C GLY A 64 -5.92 3.24 -8.71
N LEU A 65 -5.15 3.99 -7.91
CA LEU A 65 -4.66 3.52 -6.61
C LEU A 65 -5.75 3.48 -5.52
N ASN A 66 -6.94 4.04 -5.78
CA ASN A 66 -8.11 3.80 -4.94
C ASN A 66 -8.45 2.30 -4.88
N ILE A 67 -8.28 1.54 -5.97
CA ILE A 67 -8.57 0.10 -6.00
C ILE A 67 -7.76 -0.64 -4.91
N ALA A 68 -6.45 -0.40 -4.84
CA ALA A 68 -5.59 -1.00 -3.81
C ALA A 68 -5.90 -0.46 -2.41
N ARG A 69 -6.27 0.83 -2.26
CA ARG A 69 -6.65 1.40 -0.96
C ARG A 69 -7.93 0.76 -0.43
N ASP A 70 -8.94 0.62 -1.28
CA ASP A 70 -10.24 0.04 -0.95
C ASP A 70 -10.11 -1.45 -0.61
N LEU A 71 -9.24 -2.19 -1.31
CA LEU A 71 -8.93 -3.60 -1.00
C LEU A 71 -8.25 -3.78 0.36
N LEU A 72 -7.40 -2.83 0.77
CA LEU A 72 -6.68 -2.91 2.03
C LEU A 72 -7.48 -2.34 3.22
N GLU A 73 -8.56 -1.60 2.97
CA GLU A 73 -9.39 -1.00 4.03
C GLU A 73 -10.03 -2.04 4.97
N PRO A 74 -10.61 -3.17 4.51
CA PRO A 74 -11.07 -4.22 5.42
C PRO A 74 -9.96 -4.77 6.33
N ILE A 75 -8.73 -4.88 5.83
CA ILE A 75 -7.58 -5.32 6.63
C ILE A 75 -7.20 -4.23 7.66
N LYS A 76 -7.26 -2.95 7.27
CA LYS A 76 -7.06 -1.84 8.22
C LYS A 76 -8.08 -1.88 9.36
N GLN A 77 -9.34 -2.20 9.05
CA GLN A 77 -10.42 -2.32 10.03
C GLN A 77 -10.23 -3.52 10.96
N GLU A 78 -9.74 -4.65 10.43
CA GLU A 78 -9.42 -5.84 11.21
C GLU A 78 -8.22 -5.60 12.16
N PHE A 79 -7.25 -4.81 11.72
CA PHE A 79 -6.04 -4.49 12.48
C PHE A 79 -5.91 -2.98 12.73
N PRO A 80 -6.76 -2.37 13.59
CA PRO A 80 -6.78 -0.92 13.75
C PRO A 80 -5.46 -0.33 14.29
N TRP A 81 -4.61 -1.15 14.90
CA TRP A 81 -3.30 -0.78 15.42
C TRP A 81 -2.23 -0.50 14.35
N ILE A 82 -2.37 -1.03 13.13
CA ILE A 82 -1.39 -0.75 12.06
C ILE A 82 -1.72 0.59 11.41
N SER A 83 -0.72 1.43 11.17
CA SER A 83 -0.91 2.65 10.38
C SER A 83 -1.17 2.31 8.91
N TYR A 84 -1.81 3.21 8.17
CA TYR A 84 -1.96 3.06 6.72
C TYR A 84 -0.61 2.97 6.01
N GLY A 85 0.38 3.76 6.45
CA GLY A 85 1.71 3.73 5.87
C GLY A 85 2.41 2.38 6.05
N ASP A 86 2.31 1.79 7.26
CA ASP A 86 2.86 0.46 7.50
C ASP A 86 2.05 -0.62 6.76
N LEU A 87 0.73 -0.51 6.71
CA LEU A 87 -0.12 -1.43 5.95
C LEU A 87 0.26 -1.44 4.47
N TRP A 88 0.31 -0.28 3.80
CA TRP A 88 0.60 -0.21 2.37
C TRP A 88 2.00 -0.71 2.03
N THR A 89 3.00 -0.36 2.83
CA THR A 89 4.38 -0.82 2.59
C THR A 89 4.59 -2.29 2.91
N LEU A 90 3.94 -2.82 3.96
CA LEU A 90 3.93 -4.25 4.25
C LEU A 90 3.22 -5.02 3.14
N SER A 91 2.12 -4.49 2.61
CA SER A 91 1.40 -5.10 1.50
C SER A 91 2.20 -5.12 0.21
N GLY A 92 3.00 -4.08 -0.06
CA GLY A 92 3.97 -4.10 -1.17
C GLY A 92 5.05 -5.17 -1.01
N VAL A 93 5.55 -5.37 0.22
CA VAL A 93 6.50 -6.46 0.53
C VAL A 93 5.84 -7.82 0.31
N ALA A 94 4.62 -8.02 0.81
CA ALA A 94 3.86 -9.24 0.58
C ALA A 94 3.64 -9.49 -0.92
N ALA A 95 3.25 -8.48 -1.69
CA ALA A 95 3.05 -8.60 -3.14
C ALA A 95 4.32 -9.09 -3.86
N VAL A 96 5.50 -8.57 -3.53
CA VAL A 96 6.75 -9.07 -4.14
C VAL A 96 7.03 -10.51 -3.74
N GLN A 97 6.89 -10.84 -2.46
CA GLN A 97 7.24 -12.17 -1.95
C GLN A 97 6.27 -13.27 -2.44
N GLU A 98 4.96 -13.02 -2.39
CA GLU A 98 3.94 -13.99 -2.80
C GLU A 98 3.89 -14.18 -4.33
N LEU A 99 4.37 -13.21 -5.10
CA LEU A 99 4.53 -13.34 -6.56
C LEU A 99 5.89 -13.92 -6.98
N GLY A 100 6.60 -14.60 -6.07
CA GLY A 100 7.85 -15.32 -6.37
C GLY A 100 9.12 -14.47 -6.34
N GLY A 101 9.04 -13.24 -5.83
CA GLY A 101 10.19 -12.36 -5.60
C GLY A 101 11.03 -12.76 -4.38
N PRO A 102 12.13 -12.02 -4.13
CA PRO A 102 13.02 -12.31 -3.00
C PRO A 102 12.38 -11.94 -1.66
N LYS A 103 12.93 -12.48 -0.55
CA LYS A 103 12.59 -12.00 0.79
C LYS A 103 13.06 -10.55 0.98
N ILE A 104 12.18 -9.68 1.45
CA ILE A 104 12.46 -8.26 1.67
C ILE A 104 12.42 -7.96 3.18
N PRO A 105 13.49 -7.40 3.76
CA PRO A 105 13.44 -6.90 5.13
C PRO A 105 12.49 -5.70 5.19
N TRP A 106 11.50 -5.77 6.08
CA TRP A 106 10.54 -4.70 6.33
C TRP A 106 10.69 -4.16 7.74
N ARG A 107 10.53 -2.84 7.89
CA ARG A 107 10.57 -2.16 9.19
C ARG A 107 9.25 -1.43 9.45
N PRO A 108 8.56 -1.72 10.57
CA PRO A 108 7.40 -0.96 11.02
C PRO A 108 7.84 0.37 11.64
N GLY A 109 6.86 1.22 11.95
CA GLY A 109 7.04 2.44 12.73
C GLY A 109 6.49 3.69 12.04
N ARG A 110 5.83 3.56 10.89
CA ARG A 110 5.11 4.69 10.29
C ARG A 110 3.91 5.04 11.15
N VAL A 111 3.61 6.32 11.24
CA VAL A 111 2.41 6.83 11.93
C VAL A 111 1.45 7.41 10.91
N ASP A 112 0.16 7.44 11.22
CA ASP A 112 -0.84 8.10 10.38
C ASP A 112 -0.85 9.60 10.65
N GLY A 113 -0.82 10.39 9.57
CA GLY A 113 -1.10 11.81 9.63
C GLY A 113 -2.59 12.07 9.77
N VAL A 114 -2.92 13.28 10.18
CA VAL A 114 -4.28 13.83 10.11
C VAL A 114 -4.37 14.79 8.93
N ALA A 115 -5.56 14.91 8.33
CA ALA A 115 -5.80 15.96 7.35
C ALA A 115 -5.61 17.33 8.04
N ALA A 116 -4.93 18.24 7.36
CA ALA A 116 -4.76 19.62 7.79
C ALA A 116 -6.02 20.45 7.54
#